data_AF-A0AA88RID4-F1
#
_entry.id   AF-A0AA88RID4-F1
#
_cell.length_a   1.000
_cell.length_b   1.000
_cell.length_c   1.000
_cell.angle_alpha   90.00
_cell.angle_beta   90.00
_cell.angle_gamma   90.00
#
_symmetry.space_group_name_H-M   'P 1'
#
loop_
_entity.id
_entity.type
_entity.pdbx_description
1 polymer ?
#
loop_
_entity_poly.entity_id
_entity_poly.type
_entity_poly.pdbx_seq_one_letter_code
_entity_poly.pdbx_strand_id
1 'polypeptide(L)'
;DRGRNVDGNYCSKGLKGINLRQNILLHELDPSALNSLHELINIVHDRVNNADPSQPVASTSATDSAGEEKGEAKAIVKEHIYHFEDDPVASILWTLEPLTIRTIFLTMAHSFPRTMEALILHLLSPLGAEVLTRKFDEIDQLTVEEDRNKFYQIFYGVFDDQFAAMDVLLTGKETFTL
;
A
#
# COMPACT_ATOMS: atom_id res chain seq x y z
N ASP A 1 12.29 57.96 7.09
CA ASP A 1 11.27 57.15 7.77
C ASP A 1 10.75 56.12 6.76
N ARG A 2 11.25 54.87 6.82
CA ARG A 2 10.53 53.71 7.40
C ARG A 2 9.19 53.51 6.67
N GLY A 3 9.07 52.71 5.61
CA GLY A 3 9.41 51.30 5.51
C GLY A 3 8.17 50.45 5.82
N ARG A 4 7.62 49.74 4.81
CA ARG A 4 7.15 48.34 4.88
C ARG A 4 6.46 47.91 3.56
N ASN A 5 7.23 47.21 2.73
CA ASN A 5 6.74 46.09 1.94
C ASN A 5 6.21 45.01 2.90
N VAL A 6 5.05 44.44 2.60
CA VAL A 6 4.63 43.17 3.18
C VAL A 6 4.45 42.21 2.01
N ASP A 7 5.56 41.60 1.63
CA ASP A 7 5.56 40.39 0.82
C ASP A 7 4.89 39.28 1.66
N GLY A 8 3.71 38.87 1.21
CA GLY A 8 3.03 37.67 1.69
C GLY A 8 3.83 36.45 1.27
N ASN A 9 4.81 36.09 2.10
CA ASN A 9 5.59 34.86 1.98
C ASN A 9 4.67 33.67 2.24
N TYR A 10 4.11 33.10 1.17
CA TYR A 10 3.62 31.73 1.20
C TYR A 10 4.82 30.84 1.51
N CYS A 11 4.87 30.37 2.75
CA CYS A 11 5.88 29.43 3.20
C CYS A 11 5.59 28.07 2.57
N SER A 12 5.89 27.94 1.28
CA SER A 12 6.26 26.65 0.69
C SER A 12 7.52 26.21 1.41
N LYS A 13 7.35 25.48 2.51
CA LYS A 13 8.35 24.52 2.95
C LYS A 13 8.36 23.43 1.88
N GLY A 14 9.01 23.74 0.76
CA GLY A 14 9.42 22.73 -0.19
C GLY A 14 10.21 21.71 0.60
N LEU A 15 9.67 20.48 0.65
CA LEU A 15 10.41 19.31 1.06
C LEU A 15 11.63 19.26 0.15
N LYS A 16 12.71 19.81 0.68
CA LYS A 16 14.00 19.95 0.04
C LYS A 16 14.37 18.54 -0.38
N GLY A 17 14.39 18.32 -1.70
CA GLY A 17 14.49 17.00 -2.31
C GLY A 17 15.38 16.08 -1.49
N ILE A 18 14.75 15.10 -0.85
CA ILE A 18 15.44 13.95 -0.27
C ILE A 18 16.39 13.47 -1.35
N ASN A 19 17.69 13.60 -1.08
CA ASN A 19 18.72 13.29 -2.05
C ASN A 19 18.69 11.76 -2.22
N LEU A 20 17.87 11.27 -3.16
CA LEU A 20 17.60 9.86 -3.40
C LEU A 20 18.86 9.01 -3.64
N ARG A 21 20.02 9.66 -3.85
CA ARG A 21 21.32 9.02 -4.08
C ARG A 21 22.04 8.60 -2.80
N GLN A 22 21.61 9.01 -1.62
CA GLN A 22 22.37 8.76 -0.39
C GLN A 22 21.43 8.32 0.73
N ASN A 23 21.35 7.00 0.94
CA ASN A 23 20.97 6.35 2.19
C ASN A 23 19.82 7.03 2.95
N ILE A 24 18.56 6.77 2.54
CA ILE A 24 17.43 7.00 3.46
C ILE A 24 17.61 5.98 4.59
N LEU A 25 18.27 6.41 5.64
CA LEU A 25 18.47 5.63 6.84
C LEU A 25 17.19 5.76 7.67
N LEU A 26 16.77 4.67 8.31
CA LEU A 26 15.57 4.64 9.18
C LEU A 26 15.49 5.81 10.18
N HIS A 27 16.64 6.40 10.54
CA HIS A 27 16.73 7.54 11.47
C HIS A 27 16.28 8.89 10.88
N GLU A 28 16.10 8.99 9.55
CA GLU A 28 15.63 10.20 8.86
C GLU A 28 14.10 10.21 8.70
N LEU A 29 13.43 9.10 9.00
CA LEU A 29 11.96 9.03 8.99
C LEU A 29 11.40 9.77 10.20
N ASP A 30 10.37 10.59 9.95
CA ASP A 30 9.58 11.15 11.04
C ASP A 30 8.97 10.02 11.90
N PRO A 31 8.76 10.22 13.21
CA PRO A 31 8.30 9.17 14.11
C PRO A 31 6.99 8.49 13.67
N SER A 32 6.08 9.23 13.04
CA SER A 32 4.84 8.69 12.47
C SER A 32 5.12 7.75 11.30
N ALA A 33 5.99 8.15 10.38
CA ALA A 33 6.37 7.34 9.23
C ALA A 33 7.10 6.06 9.65
N LEU A 34 7.97 6.16 10.66
CA LEU A 34 8.67 5.01 11.23
C LEU A 34 7.69 4.01 11.87
N ASN A 35 6.70 4.52 12.62
CA ASN A 35 5.68 3.66 13.21
C ASN A 35 4.87 2.91 12.14
N SER A 36 4.42 3.60 11.09
CA SER A 36 3.70 2.95 9.99
C SER A 36 4.57 1.96 9.22
N LEU A 37 5.86 2.23 9.03
CA LEU A 37 6.81 1.28 8.47
C LEU A 37 6.91 0.01 9.33
N HIS A 38 7.06 0.17 10.66
CA HIS A 38 7.09 -0.97 11.57
C HIS A 38 5.80 -1.78 11.54
N GLU A 39 4.66 -1.12 11.45
CA GLU A 39 3.36 -1.78 11.37
C GLU A 39 3.22 -2.58 10.08
N LEU A 40 3.60 -2.02 8.92
CA LEU A 40 3.61 -2.74 7.65
C LEU A 40 4.53 -3.96 7.69
N ILE A 41 5.73 -3.83 8.26
CA ILE A 41 6.68 -4.94 8.39
C ILE A 41 6.09 -6.04 9.29
N ASN A 42 5.49 -5.67 10.42
CA ASN A 42 4.86 -6.62 11.34
C ASN A 42 3.71 -7.37 10.66
N ILE A 43 2.83 -6.67 9.93
CA ILE A 43 1.72 -7.30 9.19
C ILE A 43 2.25 -8.35 8.20
N VAL A 44 3.32 -8.00 7.46
CA VAL A 44 3.94 -8.93 6.51
C VAL A 44 4.52 -10.14 7.24
N HIS A 45 5.27 -9.91 8.32
CA HIS A 45 5.89 -10.99 9.08
C HIS A 45 4.85 -11.91 9.74
N ASP A 46 3.79 -11.35 10.32
CA ASP A 46 2.72 -12.14 10.94
C ASP A 46 2.02 -13.03 9.90
N ARG A 47 1.73 -12.50 8.70
CA ARG A 47 1.07 -13.29 7.65
C ARG A 47 1.98 -14.32 7.01
N VAL A 48 3.27 -14.02 6.84
CA VAL A 48 4.26 -14.98 6.33
C VAL A 48 4.56 -16.08 7.36
N ASN A 49 4.62 -15.76 8.64
CA ASN A 49 4.88 -16.73 9.72
C ASN A 49 3.65 -17.58 10.06
N ASN A 50 2.44 -17.00 10.05
CA ASN A 50 1.19 -17.72 10.33
C ASN A 50 0.68 -18.54 9.13
N ALA A 51 1.28 -18.38 7.95
CA ALA A 51 1.02 -19.23 6.79
C ALA A 51 1.66 -20.63 6.90
N ASP A 52 2.13 -21.04 8.09
CA ASP A 52 2.59 -22.41 8.36
C ASP A 52 1.44 -23.41 8.09
N PRO A 53 1.61 -24.40 7.18
CA PRO A 53 0.53 -25.23 6.65
C PRO A 53 0.05 -26.34 7.62
N SER A 54 0.11 -26.13 8.93
CA SER A 54 -0.17 -27.15 9.95
C SER A 54 -1.53 -27.04 10.64
N GLN A 55 -2.54 -26.40 10.02
CA GLN A 55 -3.93 -26.44 10.51
C GLN A 55 -4.84 -27.27 9.59
N PRO A 56 -5.24 -28.49 10.01
CA PRO A 56 -6.32 -29.22 9.36
C PRO A 56 -7.65 -28.51 9.64
N VAL A 57 -8.34 -28.15 8.56
CA VAL A 57 -9.73 -27.67 8.57
C VAL A 57 -10.59 -28.78 9.19
N ALA A 58 -11.02 -28.59 10.43
CA ALA A 58 -12.09 -29.40 11.00
C ALA A 58 -13.41 -28.93 10.40
N SER A 59 -13.76 -29.46 9.23
CA SER A 59 -15.13 -29.48 8.74
C SER A 59 -15.94 -30.41 9.63
N THR A 60 -16.69 -29.85 10.56
CA THR A 60 -17.68 -30.63 11.31
C THR A 60 -18.87 -30.90 10.38
N SER A 61 -18.96 -32.17 10.01
CA SER A 61 -20.04 -32.81 9.28
C SER A 61 -21.31 -32.97 10.14
N ALA A 62 -22.43 -33.09 9.42
CA ALA A 62 -23.72 -33.68 9.78
C ALA A 62 -24.78 -32.78 10.44
N THR A 63 -25.84 -32.47 9.66
CA THR A 63 -27.12 -33.19 9.79
C THR A 63 -27.95 -33.06 8.52
N ASP A 64 -28.42 -34.20 8.01
CA ASP A 64 -29.36 -34.35 6.91
C ASP A 64 -30.73 -33.72 7.23
N SER A 65 -31.36 -33.09 6.23
CA SER A 65 -32.81 -33.21 6.04
C SER A 65 -33.20 -32.79 4.63
N ALA A 66 -33.93 -33.69 3.96
CA ALA A 66 -34.40 -33.60 2.59
C ALA A 66 -35.42 -32.47 2.36
N GLY A 67 -35.41 -31.93 1.15
CA GLY A 67 -36.43 -31.03 0.61
C GLY A 67 -35.98 -30.41 -0.71
N GLU A 68 -36.24 -31.11 -1.82
CA GLU A 68 -36.14 -30.50 -3.15
C GLU A 68 -37.14 -29.35 -3.27
N GLU A 69 -36.66 -28.14 -3.54
CA GLU A 69 -37.40 -27.21 -4.39
C GLU A 69 -36.43 -26.43 -5.29
N LYS A 70 -36.92 -26.26 -6.51
CA LYS A 70 -36.24 -25.94 -7.75
C LYS A 70 -36.16 -24.43 -7.92
N GLY A 71 -34.97 -23.95 -8.29
CA GLY A 71 -34.85 -22.81 -9.20
C GLY A 71 -34.59 -21.44 -8.57
N GLU A 72 -33.48 -20.86 -9.02
CA GLU A 72 -33.05 -19.47 -8.85
C GLU A 72 -32.48 -19.11 -7.47
N ALA A 73 -31.29 -19.66 -7.19
CA ALA A 73 -30.28 -18.87 -6.52
C ALA A 73 -29.98 -17.65 -7.39
N LYS A 74 -30.74 -16.57 -7.20
CA LYS A 74 -30.29 -15.23 -7.58
C LYS A 74 -28.91 -15.10 -6.99
N ALA A 75 -27.89 -15.14 -7.85
CA ALA A 75 -26.55 -14.72 -7.47
C ALA A 75 -26.72 -13.30 -6.95
N ILE A 76 -26.74 -13.16 -5.63
CA ILE A 76 -26.60 -11.88 -4.97
C ILE A 76 -25.24 -11.43 -5.49
N VAL A 77 -25.27 -10.49 -6.43
CA VAL A 77 -24.11 -9.66 -6.76
C VAL A 77 -23.69 -9.13 -5.39
N LYS A 78 -22.66 -9.74 -4.80
CA LYS A 78 -22.05 -9.22 -3.60
C LYS A 78 -21.42 -7.92 -4.08
N GLU A 79 -22.16 -6.82 -3.90
CA GLU A 79 -21.54 -5.51 -3.78
C GLU A 79 -20.45 -5.68 -2.72
N HIS A 80 -19.19 -5.75 -3.16
CA HIS A 80 -18.08 -5.89 -2.23
C HIS A 80 -17.91 -4.53 -1.56
N ILE A 81 -18.58 -4.36 -0.41
CA ILE A 81 -18.37 -3.18 0.41
C ILE A 81 -17.00 -3.35 1.08
N TYR A 82 -16.01 -2.62 0.59
CA TYR A 82 -14.68 -2.61 1.16
C TYR A 82 -14.65 -1.69 2.39
N HIS A 83 -14.38 -2.25 3.56
CA HIS A 83 -14.23 -1.50 4.81
C HIS A 83 -12.76 -1.42 5.21
N PHE A 84 -12.29 -0.22 5.52
CA PHE A 84 -10.92 0.01 6.02
C PHE A 84 -10.62 -0.74 7.32
N GLU A 85 -11.64 -1.01 8.13
CA GLU A 85 -11.54 -1.73 9.40
C GLU A 85 -11.12 -3.20 9.20
N ASP A 86 -11.43 -3.78 8.03
CA ASP A 86 -11.11 -5.15 7.66
C ASP A 86 -9.77 -5.26 6.89
N ASP A 87 -9.20 -4.12 6.47
CA ASP A 87 -7.95 -4.06 5.72
C ASP A 87 -6.93 -3.13 6.39
N PRO A 88 -6.08 -3.69 7.27
CA PRO A 88 -5.07 -2.90 7.96
C PRO A 88 -4.04 -2.29 7.00
N VAL A 89 -3.74 -2.95 5.87
CA VAL A 89 -2.78 -2.43 4.89
C VAL A 89 -3.38 -1.19 4.20
N ALA A 90 -4.60 -1.29 3.69
CA ALA A 90 -5.27 -0.16 3.07
C ALA A 90 -5.50 1.00 4.06
N SER A 91 -5.85 0.69 5.31
CA SER A 91 -6.03 1.69 6.36
C SER A 91 -4.74 2.49 6.62
N ILE A 92 -3.62 1.80 6.79
CA ILE A 92 -2.31 2.45 6.96
C ILE A 92 -1.99 3.31 5.73
N LEU A 93 -2.07 2.76 4.52
CA LEU A 93 -1.77 3.48 3.28
C LEU A 93 -2.67 4.71 3.07
N TRP A 94 -3.94 4.64 3.49
CA TRP A 94 -4.87 5.74 3.38
C TRP A 94 -4.48 6.93 4.26
N THR A 95 -4.10 6.66 5.51
CA THR A 95 -3.75 7.68 6.50
C THR A 95 -2.44 8.41 6.20
N LEU A 96 -1.56 7.78 5.41
CA LEU A 96 -0.24 8.33 5.11
C LEU A 96 -0.30 9.40 4.01
N GLU A 97 0.49 10.45 4.18
CA GLU A 97 0.68 11.45 3.12
C GLU A 97 1.48 10.84 1.94
N PRO A 98 1.26 11.31 0.71
CA PRO A 98 1.89 10.72 -0.49
C PRO A 98 3.42 10.69 -0.42
N LEU A 99 4.03 11.78 0.03
CA LEU A 99 5.49 11.87 0.16
C LEU A 99 6.03 11.02 1.32
N THR A 100 5.20 10.75 2.32
CA THR A 100 5.53 9.80 3.39
C THR A 100 5.54 8.38 2.86
N ILE A 101 4.53 7.98 2.07
CA ILE A 101 4.49 6.66 1.40
C ILE A 101 5.73 6.48 0.51
N ARG A 102 6.06 7.50 -0.30
CA ARG A 102 7.27 7.48 -1.14
C ARG A 102 8.52 7.18 -0.29
N THR A 103 8.67 7.85 0.84
CA THR A 103 9.85 7.70 1.71
C THR A 103 9.88 6.32 2.38
N ILE A 104 8.73 5.83 2.88
CA ILE A 104 8.59 4.49 3.45
C ILE A 104 8.95 3.43 2.40
N PHE A 105 8.42 3.50 1.19
CA PHE A 105 8.68 2.53 0.14
C PHE A 105 10.13 2.54 -0.34
N LEU A 106 10.76 3.72 -0.44
CA LEU A 106 12.20 3.78 -0.72
C LEU A 106 13.02 3.14 0.40
N THR A 107 12.62 3.35 1.65
CA THR A 107 13.28 2.75 2.81
C THR A 107 13.13 1.23 2.82
N MET A 108 11.92 0.73 2.52
CA MET A 108 11.66 -0.71 2.39
C MET A 108 12.42 -1.32 1.21
N ALA A 109 12.46 -0.65 0.06
CA ALA A 109 13.20 -1.14 -1.11
C ALA A 109 14.70 -1.33 -0.80
N HIS A 110 15.28 -0.45 0.01
CA HIS A 110 16.68 -0.53 0.40
C HIS A 110 16.93 -1.53 1.54
N SER A 111 16.07 -1.53 2.57
CA SER A 111 16.35 -2.22 3.85
C SER A 111 15.61 -3.55 3.99
N PHE A 112 14.44 -3.68 3.37
CA PHE A 112 13.52 -4.81 3.50
C PHE A 112 12.85 -5.18 2.14
N PRO A 113 13.63 -5.42 1.07
CA PRO A 113 13.08 -5.61 -0.28
C PRO A 113 12.10 -6.80 -0.36
N ARG A 114 12.41 -7.92 0.31
CA ARG A 114 11.50 -9.08 0.34
C ARG A 114 10.20 -8.83 1.10
N THR A 115 10.25 -8.01 2.15
CA THR A 115 9.05 -7.59 2.89
C THR A 115 8.16 -6.69 2.03
N MET A 116 8.77 -5.80 1.26
CA MET A 116 8.05 -4.93 0.30
C MET A 116 7.42 -5.73 -0.83
N GLU A 117 8.16 -6.68 -1.38
CA GLU A 117 7.67 -7.59 -2.41
C GLU A 117 6.44 -8.37 -1.90
N ALA A 118 6.55 -9.00 -0.72
CA ALA A 118 5.44 -9.74 -0.13
C ALA A 118 4.23 -8.85 0.18
N LEU A 119 4.47 -7.61 0.65
CA LEU A 119 3.40 -6.63 0.89
C LEU A 119 2.60 -6.38 -0.39
N ILE A 120 3.28 -6.07 -1.50
CA ILE A 120 2.62 -5.69 -2.75
C ILE A 120 2.03 -6.90 -3.47
N LEU A 121 2.74 -8.02 -3.56
CA LEU A 121 2.31 -9.18 -4.35
C LEU A 121 1.31 -10.09 -3.63
N HIS A 122 1.29 -10.09 -2.30
CA HIS A 122 0.53 -11.09 -1.55
C HIS A 122 -0.46 -10.52 -0.55
N LEU A 123 -0.24 -9.29 -0.08
CA LEU A 123 -1.04 -8.70 1.00
C LEU A 123 -1.84 -7.48 0.58
N LEU A 124 -1.63 -6.99 -0.64
CA LEU A 124 -2.37 -5.86 -1.17
C LEU A 124 -3.75 -6.31 -1.63
N SER A 125 -4.79 -5.91 -0.90
CA SER A 125 -6.17 -6.15 -1.30
C SER A 125 -6.58 -5.24 -2.47
N PRO A 126 -7.75 -5.48 -3.10
CA PRO A 126 -8.30 -4.54 -4.09
C PRO A 126 -8.45 -3.10 -3.55
N LEU A 127 -8.90 -2.93 -2.30
CA LEU A 127 -8.98 -1.62 -1.65
C LEU A 127 -7.58 -1.02 -1.45
N GLY A 128 -6.62 -1.83 -0.99
CA GLY A 128 -5.23 -1.42 -0.83
C GLY A 128 -4.61 -0.97 -2.14
N ALA A 129 -4.89 -1.66 -3.24
CA ALA A 129 -4.42 -1.32 -4.59
C ALA A 129 -5.01 -0.01 -5.11
N GLU A 130 -6.32 0.23 -4.95
CA GLU A 130 -6.93 1.52 -5.32
C GLU A 130 -6.34 2.67 -4.50
N VAL A 131 -6.24 2.49 -3.17
CA VAL A 131 -5.65 3.52 -2.30
C VAL A 131 -4.22 3.80 -2.70
N LEU A 132 -3.41 2.76 -2.95
CA LEU A 132 -2.01 2.92 -3.28
C LEU A 132 -1.80 3.58 -4.65
N THR A 133 -2.55 3.16 -5.66
CA THR A 133 -2.46 3.75 -7.00
C THR A 133 -2.91 5.21 -6.98
N ARG A 134 -3.93 5.58 -6.20
CA ARG A 134 -4.27 7.00 -5.98
C ARG A 134 -3.12 7.79 -5.35
N LYS A 135 -2.41 7.20 -4.37
CA LYS A 135 -1.24 7.85 -3.77
C LYS A 135 -0.10 8.01 -4.76
N PHE A 136 0.09 7.07 -5.68
CA PHE A 136 1.05 7.21 -6.79
C PHE A 136 0.67 8.36 -7.72
N ASP A 137 -0.61 8.50 -8.09
CA ASP A 137 -1.10 9.64 -8.88
C ASP A 137 -0.83 10.99 -8.18
N GLU A 138 -0.96 11.03 -6.85
CA GLU A 138 -0.65 12.22 -6.04
C GLU A 138 0.87 12.49 -5.98
N ILE A 139 1.72 11.46 -5.82
CA ILE A 139 3.18 11.59 -5.87
C ILE A 139 3.61 12.15 -7.22
N ASP A 140 3.01 11.68 -8.31
CA ASP A 140 3.34 12.11 -9.67
C ASP A 140 3.08 13.59 -9.93
N GLN A 141 2.10 14.16 -9.22
CA GLN A 141 1.77 15.60 -9.27
C GLN A 141 2.68 16.43 -8.36
N LEU A 142 3.14 15.87 -7.25
CA LEU A 142 3.95 16.58 -6.24
C LEU A 142 5.46 16.51 -6.50
N THR A 143 5.91 15.67 -7.43
CA THR A 143 7.33 15.41 -7.66
C THR A 143 7.77 15.78 -9.06
N VAL A 144 9.01 16.27 -9.18
CA VAL A 144 9.62 16.55 -10.49
C VAL A 144 9.99 15.24 -11.19
N GLU A 145 9.97 15.27 -12.52
CA GLU A 145 10.14 14.09 -13.37
C GLU A 145 11.38 13.25 -13.03
N GLU A 146 12.54 13.88 -12.79
CA GLU A 146 13.75 13.13 -12.43
C GLU A 146 13.60 12.33 -11.14
N ASP A 147 12.93 12.90 -10.14
CA ASP A 147 12.77 12.29 -8.82
C ASP A 147 11.67 11.25 -8.81
N ARG A 148 10.62 11.47 -9.62
CA ARG A 148 9.58 10.48 -9.92
C ARG A 148 10.16 9.26 -10.63
N ASN A 149 10.95 9.47 -11.68
CA ASN A 149 11.55 8.39 -12.46
C ASN A 149 12.49 7.54 -11.61
N LYS A 150 13.33 8.18 -10.77
CA LYS A 150 14.18 7.47 -9.81
C LYS A 150 13.36 6.67 -8.80
N PHE A 151 12.26 7.23 -8.29
CA PHE A 151 11.38 6.53 -7.36
C PHE A 151 10.83 5.25 -7.99
N TYR A 152 10.22 5.31 -9.17
CA TYR A 152 9.67 4.12 -9.82
C TYR A 152 10.74 3.12 -10.23
N GLN A 153 11.92 3.59 -10.66
CA GLN A 153 13.04 2.70 -10.95
C GLN A 153 13.45 1.89 -9.71
N ILE A 154 13.52 2.52 -8.54
CA ILE A 154 13.85 1.84 -7.28
C ILE A 154 12.70 0.94 -6.85
N PHE A 155 11.46 1.44 -6.85
CA PHE A 155 10.26 0.71 -6.45
C PHE A 155 10.10 -0.58 -7.26
N TYR A 156 10.07 -0.48 -8.60
CA TYR A 156 9.92 -1.66 -9.45
C TYR A 156 11.18 -2.52 -9.49
N GLY A 157 12.36 -1.95 -9.20
CA GLY A 157 13.62 -2.69 -9.09
C GLY A 157 13.65 -3.71 -7.95
N VAL A 158 12.70 -3.67 -7.00
CA VAL A 158 12.59 -4.65 -5.90
C VAL A 158 12.04 -5.99 -6.36
N PHE A 159 11.22 -6.00 -7.41
CA PHE A 159 10.50 -7.20 -7.84
C PHE A 159 11.31 -7.98 -8.87
N ASP A 160 11.40 -9.30 -8.69
CA ASP A 160 12.02 -10.20 -9.66
C ASP A 160 11.23 -10.19 -10.99
N ASP A 161 9.89 -10.07 -10.90
CA ASP A 161 8.99 -9.82 -12.04
C ASP A 161 8.19 -8.52 -11.82
N GLN A 162 8.61 -7.45 -12.52
CA GLN A 162 7.96 -6.14 -12.45
C GLN A 162 6.55 -6.16 -13.04
N PHE A 163 6.27 -7.07 -13.98
CA PHE A 163 4.95 -7.19 -14.59
C PHE A 163 3.96 -7.81 -13.62
N ALA A 164 4.39 -8.76 -12.78
CA ALA A 164 3.54 -9.30 -11.71
C ALA A 164 3.12 -8.21 -10.71
N ALA A 165 4.05 -7.34 -10.31
CA ALA A 165 3.72 -6.22 -9.42
C ALA A 165 2.74 -5.23 -10.07
N MET A 166 2.98 -4.89 -11.34
CA MET A 166 2.06 -4.04 -12.10
C MET A 166 0.67 -4.68 -12.25
N ASP A 167 0.62 -5.97 -12.54
CA ASP A 167 -0.62 -6.74 -12.74
C ASP A 167 -1.44 -6.79 -11.45
N VAL A 168 -0.81 -6.99 -10.29
CA VAL A 168 -1.49 -6.94 -8.99
C VAL A 168 -2.10 -5.55 -8.72
N LEU A 169 -1.35 -4.48 -9.01
CA LEU A 169 -1.85 -3.11 -8.83
C LEU A 169 -3.02 -2.81 -9.78
N LEU A 170 -2.91 -3.21 -11.05
CA LEU A 170 -3.93 -2.96 -12.06
C LEU A 170 -5.19 -3.80 -11.81
N THR A 171 -5.03 -5.11 -11.64
CA THR A 171 -6.13 -6.04 -11.37
C THR A 171 -6.80 -5.72 -10.04
N GLY A 172 -6.03 -5.34 -9.01
CA GLY A 172 -6.58 -4.90 -7.74
C GLY A 172 -7.46 -3.65 -7.87
N LYS A 173 -6.98 -2.65 -8.62
CA LYS A 173 -7.75 -1.43 -8.93
C LYS A 173 -9.02 -1.74 -9.72
N GLU A 174 -8.95 -2.59 -10.75
CA GLU A 174 -10.12 -2.98 -11.54
C GLU A 174 -11.14 -3.73 -10.68
N THR A 175 -10.68 -4.68 -9.85
CA THR A 175 -11.54 -5.48 -8.96
C THR A 175 -12.20 -4.63 -7.86
N PHE A 176 -11.61 -3.51 -7.47
CA PHE A 176 -12.26 -2.57 -6.55
C PHE A 176 -13.50 -1.91 -7.17
N THR A 177 -13.53 -1.75 -8.50
CA THR A 177 -14.62 -1.08 -9.23
C THR A 177 -15.74 -2.01 -9.70
N LEU A 178 -15.58 -3.33 -9.53
CA LEU A 178 -16.54 -4.37 -9.91
C LEU A 178 -17.54 -4.68 -8.78
#